data_AF-A0A3T4UJW1-F1
#
_entry.id   AF-A0A3T4UJW1-F1
#
_cell.length_a   1.000
_cell.length_b   1.000
_cell.length_c   1.000
_cell.angle_alpha   90.00
_cell.angle_beta   90.00
_cell.angle_gamma   90.00
#
_symmetry.space_group_name_H-M   'P 1'
#
loop_
_entity.id
_entity.type
_entity.pdbx_description
1 polymer ?
#
loop_
_entity_poly.entity_id
_entity_poly.type
_entity_poly.pdbx_seq_one_letter_code
_entity_poly.pdbx_strand_id
1 'polypeptide(L)' 'MPELHLKGDCLEEAGFKTRRSVAVKISNGCIVLMADSNEEQKLREQLYKAEQVVKGIKNGMFSVLNKG' A
#
# COMPACT_ATOMS: atom_id res chain seq x y z
N MET A 1 -19.72 -14.28 -1.42
CA MET A 1 -18.57 -13.44 -1.79
C MET A 1 -17.43 -14.39 -2.13
N PRO A 2 -16.64 -14.18 -3.20
CA PRO A 2 -15.50 -15.05 -3.48
C PRO A 2 -14.43 -14.88 -2.39
N GLU A 3 -13.90 -15.99 -1.88
CA GLU A 3 -12.87 -16.03 -0.84
C GLU A 3 -11.75 -17.00 -1.25
N LEU A 4 -10.52 -16.67 -0.88
CA LEU A 4 -9.33 -17.48 -1.12
C LEU A 4 -8.62 -17.70 0.22
N HIS A 5 -8.60 -18.95 0.68
CA HIS A 5 -7.98 -19.35 1.94
C HIS A 5 -6.62 -20.00 1.68
N LEU A 6 -5.56 -19.45 2.26
CA LEU A 6 -4.18 -19.97 2.15
C LEU A 6 -3.79 -20.65 3.46
N LYS A 7 -3.23 -21.85 3.38
CA LYS A 7 -2.71 -22.59 4.54
C LYS A 7 -1.32 -23.13 4.22
N GLY A 8 -0.39 -22.96 5.15
CA GLY A 8 0.97 -23.48 5.06
C GLY A 8 1.82 -23.03 6.25
N ASP A 9 2.71 -23.89 6.71
CA ASP A 9 3.47 -23.67 7.95
C ASP A 9 4.51 -22.54 7.81
N CYS A 10 4.99 -22.30 6.59
CA CYS A 10 6.01 -21.28 6.29
C CYS A 10 5.44 -19.95 5.78
N LEU A 11 4.12 -19.71 5.88
CA LEU A 11 3.51 -18.47 5.37
C LEU A 11 4.08 -17.22 6.07
N GLU A 12 4.28 -17.29 7.38
CA GLU A 12 4.85 -16.18 8.14
C GLU A 12 6.30 -15.89 7.74
N GLU A 13 7.12 -16.94 7.57
CA GLU A 13 8.51 -16.84 7.11
C GLU A 13 8.61 -16.27 5.69
N ALA A 14 7.67 -16.64 4.82
CA ALA A 14 7.53 -16.09 3.48
C ALA A 14 6.99 -14.64 3.45
N GLY A 15 6.71 -14.05 4.61
CA GLY A 15 6.28 -12.66 4.75
C GLY A 15 4.77 -12.44 4.73
N PHE A 16 3.96 -13.50 4.64
CA PHE A 16 2.50 -13.42 4.69
C PHE A 16 2.02 -13.27 6.13
N LYS A 17 2.02 -12.03 6.61
CA LYS A 17 1.55 -11.66 7.95
C LYS A 17 0.07 -11.26 7.93
N THR A 18 -0.66 -11.59 8.99
CA THR A 18 -2.08 -11.22 9.15
C THR A 18 -2.25 -9.70 9.08
N ARG A 19 -3.37 -9.24 8.49
CA ARG A 19 -3.72 -7.82 8.31
C ARG A 19 -2.77 -6.99 7.43
N ARG A 20 -1.96 -7.64 6.59
CA ARG A 20 -1.14 -6.97 5.57
C ARG A 20 -1.76 -7.10 4.17
N SER A 21 -1.54 -6.09 3.35
CA SER A 21 -1.78 -6.21 1.91
C SER A 21 -0.78 -7.18 1.29
N VAL A 22 -1.22 -7.83 0.21
CA VAL A 22 -0.37 -8.64 -0.65
C VAL A 22 -0.51 -8.11 -2.07
N ALA A 23 0.58 -8.11 -2.82
CA ALA A 23 0.53 -7.84 -4.24
C ALA A 23 0.05 -9.09 -4.97
N VAL A 24 -0.96 -8.92 -5.84
CA VAL A 24 -1.50 -9.99 -6.67
C VAL A 24 -1.13 -9.72 -8.12
N LYS A 25 -0.46 -10.68 -8.77
CA LYS A 25 -0.25 -10.68 -10.22
C LYS A 25 -1.05 -11.79 -10.86
N ILE A 26 -1.70 -11.48 -11.97
CA ILE A 26 -2.38 -12.46 -12.82
C ILE A 26 -1.51 -12.64 -14.07
N SER A 27 -1.04 -13.86 -14.32
CA SER A 27 -0.20 -14.16 -15.48
C SER A 27 -0.52 -15.56 -15.98
N ASN A 28 -0.80 -15.69 -17.28
CA ASN A 28 -1.00 -16.97 -17.98
C ASN A 28 -1.99 -17.93 -17.28
N GLY A 29 -3.07 -17.41 -16.70
CA GLY A 29 -4.06 -18.22 -15.98
C GLY A 29 -3.70 -18.57 -14.53
N CYS A 30 -2.55 -18.09 -14.03
CA CYS A 30 -2.13 -18.25 -12.65
C CYS A 30 -2.32 -16.96 -11.85
N ILE A 31 -2.69 -17.10 -10.57
CA ILE A 31 -2.66 -16.04 -9.57
C ILE A 31 -1.37 -16.20 -8.78
N VAL A 32 -0.53 -15.17 -8.78
CA VAL A 32 0.70 -15.10 -7.99
C VAL A 32 0.49 -14.12 -6.85
N LEU A 33 0.59 -14.64 -5.63
CA LEU A 33 0.53 -13.87 -4.39
C LEU A 33 1.96 -13.55 -3.96
N MET A 34 2.25 -12.28 -3.74
CA MET A 34 3.55 -11.81 -3.27
C MET A 34 3.34 -11.04 -1.97
N ALA A 35 4.06 -11.42 -0.92
CA ALA A 35 4.10 -10.63 0.30
C ALA A 35 4.74 -9.27 -0.01
N ASP A 36 4.09 -8.19 0.42
CA ASP A 36 4.69 -6.86 0.33
C ASP A 36 5.93 -6.83 1.24
N SER A 37 7.07 -6.37 0.69
CA SER A 37 8.27 -6.22 1.51
C SER A 37 8.09 -5.08 2.53
N ASN A 38 8.73 -5.21 3.69
CA ASN A 38 8.70 -4.14 4.71
C ASN A 38 9.18 -2.80 4.16
N GLU A 39 10.20 -2.82 3.28
CA GLU A 39 10.75 -1.60 2.69
C GLU A 39 9.78 -0.95 1.70
N GLU A 40 9.11 -1.73 0.85
CA GLU A 40 8.06 -1.19 -0.04
C GLU A 40 6.91 -0.58 0.75
N GLN A 41 6.48 -1.23 1.83
CA GLN A 41 5.41 -0.72 2.67
C GLN A 41 5.82 0.61 3.34
N LYS A 42 7.03 0.65 3.91
CA LYS A 42 7.57 1.85 4.54
C LYS A 42 7.71 3.00 3.53
N LEU A 43 8.16 2.70 2.31
CA LEU A 43 8.28 3.68 1.24
C LEU A 43 6.91 4.22 0.82
N ARG A 44 5.89 3.37 0.69
CA ARG A 44 4.51 3.79 0.43
C ARG A 44 3.96 4.69 1.53
N GLU A 45 4.20 4.35 2.79
CA GLU A 45 3.79 5.19 3.94
C GLU A 45 4.50 6.55 3.93
N GLN A 46 5.78 6.59 3.58
CA GLN A 46 6.53 7.84 3.42
C GLN A 46 5.99 8.69 2.27
N LEU A 47 5.70 8.07 1.13
CA LEU A 47 5.14 8.76 -0.04
C LEU A 47 3.78 9.37 0.30
N TYR A 48 2.90 8.61 0.94
CA TYR A 48 1.59 9.11 1.37
C TYR A 48 1.71 10.31 2.31
N LYS A 49 2.65 10.27 3.28
CA LYS A 49 2.92 11.41 4.15
C LYS A 49 3.40 12.63 3.35
N ALA A 50 4.29 12.45 2.40
CA ALA A 50 4.79 13.53 1.55
C ALA A 50 3.67 14.16 0.71
N GLU A 51 2.80 13.35 0.09
CA GLU A 51 1.65 13.82 -0.67
C GLU A 51 0.70 14.68 0.17
N GLN A 52 0.44 14.25 1.41
CA GLN A 52 -0.42 14.98 2.34
C GLN A 52 0.18 16.34 2.74
N VAL A 53 1.51 16.41 2.93
CA VAL A 53 2.21 17.68 3.18
C VAL A 53 2.06 18.62 1.98
N VAL A 54 2.33 18.13 0.76
CA VAL A 54 2.19 18.93 -0.47
C VAL A 54 0.76 19.43 -0.66
N LYS A 55 -0.24 18.58 -0.40
CA LYS A 55 -1.65 18.95 -0.43
C LYS A 55 -1.98 20.05 0.59
N GLY A 56 -1.43 19.96 1.80
CA GLY A 56 -1.56 20.99 2.83
C GLY A 56 -0.99 22.34 2.39
N ILE A 57 0.22 22.35 1.83
CA ILE A 57 0.87 23.56 1.30
C ILE A 57 0.02 24.20 0.20
N LYS A 58 -0.44 23.40 -0.77
CA LYS A 58 -1.29 23.87 -1.88
C LYS A 58 -2.57 24.53 -1.36
N ASN A 59 -3.24 23.90 -0.40
CA ASN A 59 -4.47 24.42 0.18
C ASN A 59 -4.22 25.72 0.96
N GLY A 60 -3.12 25.79 1.72
CA GLY A 60 -2.69 26.99 2.43
C GLY A 60 -2.46 28.16 1.45
N MET A 61 -1.74 27.92 0.36
CA MET A 61 -1.47 28.93 -0.67
C MET A 61 -2.76 29.45 -1.34
N PHE A 62 -3.68 28.55 -1.69
CA PHE A 62 -4.99 28.94 -2.25
C PHE A 62 -5.81 29.79 -1.28
N SER A 63 -5.72 29.51 0.03
CA SER A 63 -6.42 30.29 1.06
C SER A 63 -5.88 31.71 1.24
N VAL A 64 -4.60 31.93 0.95
CA VAL A 64 -3.97 33.26 1.00
C VAL A 64 -4.37 34.08 -0.23
N LEU A 65 -4.39 33.46 -1.42
CA LEU A 65 -4.69 34.14 -2.68
C LEU A 65 -6.16 34.55 -2.83
N ASN A 66 -7.11 33.79 -2.26
CA ASN A 66 -8.54 34.13 -2.31
C ASN A 66 -9.01 35.10 -1.21
N LYS A 67 -8.09 35.63 -0.39
CA LYS A 67 -8.39 36.61 0.66
C LYS A 67 -8.08 38.06 0.25
N GLY A 68 -7.69 38.30 -1.00
CA GLY A 68 -7.54 39.63 -1.61
C GLY A 68 -8.54 39.82 -2.73
#